data_AF-A0A5J4QMK2-F1
#
_entry.id   AF-A0A5J4QMK2-F1
#
_cell.length_a   1.000
_cell.length_b   1.000
_cell.length_c   1.000
_cell.angle_alpha   90.00
_cell.angle_beta   90.00
_cell.angle_gamma   90.00
#
_symmetry.space_group_name_H-M   'P 1'
#
loop_
_entity.id
_entity.type
_entity.pdbx_description
1 polymer ?
#
loop_
_entity_poly.entity_id
_entity_poly.type
_entity_poly.pdbx_seq_one_letter_code
_entity_poly.pdbx_strand_id
1 'polypeptide(L)'
;MEQQQNSIIKILEKHFKDVVDVSFVIQEGKLWILDVRPSKRTGKANIKINVDLYKEQIINENDVISRIRLTDIMEVLHPIINNECELKCIAEGLPASPGVATGKVFFTSNDITENKEHNSILCKIEVSPDDIQAMTKSSATITSRGGMISHAAVILRGMGKCCVTGIGNLNIDYRERKAMIDNFTIKEGEWITINGSNGKMYYGKGIITSKPWYEDHDLYFLSKIVEKAIRTDSISVNNIGKAWLIRDFFFHNIPFFIYPTKKQNIEIKQYKSFLQPKPFQIKKIYSILNELSQESETNKFVIIGLRNSLLRQLGNIVGIGNHYKYYRPILDPMLCIISDNISIKKQLIGEEFFNISKYLPNYIDIYKVKLYTQIQANSEGELSFLDCTNIKGESLVIRSNNIKKFYLEINDQRINIDRLATLYNIFRKREYFWNWYFENFTTHQEMIDFLNKSKDERIKDFRLNTYAHELELLENDILTNSGQALIS
;
A
#
# COMPACT_ATOMS: atom_id res chain seq x y z
N MET A 1 22.60 -36.82 -24.40
CA MET A 1 21.71 -35.71 -24.80
C MET A 1 21.09 -35.01 -23.61
N GLU A 2 20.43 -35.72 -22.68
CA GLU A 2 19.87 -35.13 -21.45
C GLU A 2 20.93 -34.38 -20.60
N GLN A 3 22.13 -34.93 -20.46
CA GLN A 3 23.25 -34.24 -19.80
C GLN A 3 23.66 -32.94 -20.51
N GLN A 4 23.61 -32.91 -21.84
CA GLN A 4 23.93 -31.72 -22.64
C GLN A 4 22.85 -30.65 -22.48
N GLN A 5 21.57 -31.04 -22.47
CA GLN A 5 20.45 -30.14 -22.18
C GLN A 5 20.59 -29.51 -20.79
N ASN A 6 20.78 -30.34 -19.75
CA ASN A 6 20.95 -29.87 -18.37
C ASN A 6 22.17 -28.94 -18.22
N SER A 7 23.25 -29.20 -18.95
CA SER A 7 24.43 -28.31 -18.95
C SER A 7 24.12 -26.93 -19.55
N ILE A 8 23.38 -26.86 -20.65
CA ILE A 8 23.02 -25.61 -21.32
C ILE A 8 22.02 -24.82 -20.48
N ILE A 9 21.03 -25.47 -19.89
CA ILE A 9 20.04 -24.82 -19.01
C ILE A 9 20.76 -24.14 -17.84
N LYS A 10 21.70 -24.83 -17.16
CA LYS A 10 22.49 -24.24 -16.08
C LYS A 10 23.32 -23.03 -16.54
N ILE A 11 23.86 -23.07 -17.75
CA ILE A 11 24.58 -21.92 -18.32
C ILE A 11 23.64 -20.74 -18.52
N LEU A 12 22.44 -20.99 -19.09
CA LEU A 12 21.45 -19.95 -19.33
C LEU A 12 20.94 -19.35 -18.02
N GLU A 13 20.57 -20.17 -17.03
CA GLU A 13 20.11 -19.70 -15.72
C GLU A 13 21.19 -18.87 -15.01
N LYS A 14 22.46 -19.28 -15.09
CA LYS A 14 23.58 -18.51 -14.52
C LYS A 14 23.81 -17.19 -15.28
N HIS A 15 23.65 -17.19 -16.60
CA HIS A 15 23.83 -16.01 -17.43
C HIS A 15 22.73 -14.97 -17.19
N PHE A 16 21.46 -15.40 -17.23
CA PHE A 16 20.30 -14.55 -16.99
C PHE A 16 20.04 -14.29 -15.50
N LYS A 17 20.71 -15.05 -14.62
CA LYS A 17 20.53 -15.03 -13.16
C LYS A 17 19.07 -15.23 -12.78
N ASP A 18 18.34 -16.05 -13.52
CA ASP A 18 16.91 -16.29 -13.32
C ASP A 18 16.48 -17.59 -14.01
N VAL A 19 15.32 -18.11 -13.64
CA VAL A 19 14.70 -19.25 -14.31
C VAL A 19 14.19 -18.83 -15.68
N VAL A 20 14.52 -19.63 -16.69
CA VAL A 20 14.22 -19.35 -18.10
C VAL A 20 13.33 -20.43 -18.71
N ASP A 21 12.42 -19.99 -19.58
CA ASP A 21 11.76 -20.87 -20.54
C ASP A 21 12.65 -20.94 -21.79
N VAL A 22 13.01 -22.15 -22.22
CA VAL A 22 13.89 -22.39 -23.36
C VAL A 22 13.16 -23.20 -24.43
N SER A 23 13.09 -22.66 -25.64
CA SER A 23 12.61 -23.40 -26.82
C SER A 23 13.81 -23.94 -27.59
N PHE A 24 13.79 -25.23 -27.95
CA PHE A 24 14.90 -25.87 -28.65
C PHE A 24 14.40 -26.90 -29.66
N VAL A 25 15.26 -27.23 -30.63
CA VAL A 25 15.05 -28.31 -31.61
C VAL A 25 16.27 -29.23 -31.62
N ILE A 26 16.02 -30.52 -31.85
CA ILE A 26 17.07 -31.50 -32.10
C ILE A 26 17.00 -31.89 -33.58
N GLN A 27 18.04 -31.59 -34.33
CA GLN A 27 18.15 -31.93 -35.75
C GLN A 27 19.47 -32.67 -35.98
N GLU A 28 19.40 -33.87 -36.55
CA GLU A 28 20.57 -34.71 -36.86
C GLU A 28 21.51 -34.92 -35.67
N GLY A 29 20.94 -35.12 -34.47
CA GLY A 29 21.71 -35.31 -33.23
C GLY A 29 22.35 -34.04 -32.66
N LYS A 30 22.12 -32.86 -33.28
CA LYS A 30 22.54 -31.55 -32.78
C LYS A 30 21.39 -30.82 -32.11
N LEU A 31 21.65 -30.28 -30.93
CA LEU A 31 20.71 -29.46 -30.16
C LEU A 31 20.87 -27.98 -30.55
N TRP A 32 19.77 -27.33 -30.93
CA TRP A 32 19.70 -25.92 -31.30
C TRP A 32 18.75 -25.18 -30.35
N ILE A 33 19.22 -24.09 -29.75
CA ILE A 33 18.35 -23.20 -28.96
C ILE A 33 17.70 -22.20 -29.91
N LEU A 34 16.38 -22.09 -29.85
CA LEU A 34 15.58 -21.21 -30.72
C LEU A 34 15.22 -19.90 -30.02
N ASP A 35 14.80 -19.99 -28.75
CA ASP A 35 14.34 -18.85 -27.97
C ASP A 35 14.61 -19.09 -26.49
N VAL A 36 14.91 -18.01 -25.76
CA VAL A 36 15.11 -18.02 -24.30
C VAL A 36 14.43 -16.78 -23.73
N ARG A 37 13.51 -16.99 -22.81
CA ARG A 37 12.76 -15.90 -22.17
C ARG A 37 12.61 -16.12 -20.67
N PRO A 38 12.39 -15.08 -19.86
CA PRO A 38 12.06 -15.23 -18.45
C PRO A 38 10.83 -16.13 -18.27
N SER A 39 10.93 -17.09 -17.36
CA SER A 39 9.84 -18.04 -17.13
C SER A 39 8.63 -17.37 -16.47
N LYS A 40 7.44 -17.65 -17.01
CA LYS A 40 6.16 -17.25 -16.40
C LYS A 40 5.95 -18.04 -15.11
N ARG A 41 5.57 -17.35 -14.03
CA ARG A 41 5.49 -17.96 -12.71
C ARG A 41 4.43 -17.29 -11.83
N THR A 42 3.94 -18.04 -10.85
CA THR A 42 3.04 -17.53 -9.80
C THR A 42 3.80 -16.67 -8.80
N GLY A 43 3.11 -15.88 -7.97
CA GLY A 43 3.76 -15.07 -6.93
C GLY A 43 4.56 -15.94 -5.95
N LYS A 44 3.99 -17.08 -5.54
CA LYS A 44 4.67 -18.06 -4.69
C LYS A 44 5.96 -18.59 -5.32
N ALA A 45 5.92 -18.99 -6.59
CA ALA A 45 7.10 -19.45 -7.30
C ALA A 45 8.13 -18.32 -7.47
N ASN A 46 7.70 -17.08 -7.72
CA ASN A 46 8.60 -15.94 -7.83
C ASN A 46 9.39 -15.69 -6.54
N ILE A 47 8.72 -15.71 -5.38
CA ILE A 47 9.40 -15.52 -4.09
C ILE A 47 10.39 -16.65 -3.84
N LYS A 48 9.95 -17.90 -4.00
CA LYS A 48 10.81 -19.08 -3.82
C LYS A 48 12.08 -19.02 -4.68
N ILE A 49 11.92 -18.79 -5.99
CA ILE A 49 13.05 -18.71 -6.93
C ILE A 49 14.03 -17.62 -6.51
N ASN A 50 13.57 -16.41 -6.18
CA ASN A 50 14.47 -15.33 -5.79
C ASN A 50 15.15 -15.58 -4.44
N VAL A 51 14.47 -16.20 -3.48
CA VAL A 51 15.08 -16.61 -2.20
C VAL A 51 16.15 -17.68 -2.42
N ASP A 52 15.88 -18.67 -3.27
CA ASP A 52 16.84 -19.73 -3.58
C ASP A 52 18.06 -19.18 -4.34
N LEU A 53 17.86 -18.35 -5.37
CA LEU A 53 18.95 -17.66 -6.10
C LEU A 53 19.80 -16.77 -5.18
N TYR A 54 19.19 -16.14 -4.17
CA TYR A 54 19.91 -15.35 -3.17
C TYR A 54 20.75 -16.24 -2.24
N LYS A 55 20.20 -17.38 -1.80
CA LYS A 55 20.92 -18.37 -0.98
C LYS A 55 22.11 -18.96 -1.74
N GLU A 56 21.95 -19.17 -3.04
CA GLU A 56 23.00 -19.61 -3.96
C GLU A 56 23.99 -18.49 -4.34
N GLN A 57 23.80 -17.27 -3.83
CA GLN A 57 24.64 -16.10 -4.07
C GLN A 57 24.74 -15.69 -5.55
N ILE A 58 23.75 -16.08 -6.36
CA ILE A 58 23.66 -15.70 -7.79
C ILE A 58 23.18 -14.25 -7.92
N ILE A 59 22.28 -13.85 -7.01
CA ILE A 59 21.71 -12.50 -6.93
C ILE A 59 21.91 -11.90 -5.53
N ASN A 60 21.88 -10.57 -5.44
CA ASN A 60 22.04 -9.84 -4.18
C ASN A 60 20.70 -9.35 -3.61
N GLU A 61 20.73 -8.64 -2.47
CA GLU A 61 19.54 -8.13 -1.82
C GLU A 61 18.72 -7.18 -2.71
N ASN A 62 19.38 -6.35 -3.54
CA ASN A 62 18.70 -5.44 -4.45
C ASN A 62 17.94 -6.17 -5.54
N ASP A 63 18.54 -7.20 -6.10
CA ASP A 63 17.90 -8.02 -7.13
C ASP A 63 16.62 -8.65 -6.58
N VAL A 64 16.68 -9.21 -5.36
CA VAL A 64 15.51 -9.81 -4.68
C VAL A 64 14.40 -8.77 -4.49
N ILE A 65 14.72 -7.61 -3.93
CA ILE A 65 13.73 -6.53 -3.67
C ILE A 65 13.14 -6.01 -4.99
N SER A 66 13.95 -5.88 -6.04
CA SER A 66 13.50 -5.41 -7.34
C SER A 66 12.53 -6.41 -7.99
N ARG A 67 12.85 -7.70 -7.96
CA ARG A 67 12.13 -8.77 -8.69
C ARG A 67 10.84 -9.25 -8.03
N ILE A 68 10.72 -9.18 -6.70
CA ILE A 68 9.51 -9.61 -5.99
C ILE A 68 8.45 -8.51 -6.01
N ARG A 69 7.28 -8.75 -6.61
CA ARG A 69 6.18 -7.78 -6.63
C ARG A 69 5.47 -7.78 -5.28
N LEU A 70 4.91 -6.63 -4.86
CA LEU A 70 4.12 -6.56 -3.62
C LEU A 70 2.91 -7.51 -3.65
N THR A 71 2.33 -7.69 -4.85
CA THR A 71 1.25 -8.66 -5.08
C THR A 71 1.68 -10.11 -4.88
N ASP A 72 2.96 -10.45 -5.08
CA ASP A 72 3.45 -11.81 -4.87
C ASP A 72 3.41 -12.17 -3.39
N ILE A 73 3.79 -11.23 -2.52
CA ILE A 73 3.75 -11.39 -1.05
C ILE A 73 2.29 -11.60 -0.61
N MET A 74 1.37 -10.82 -1.18
CA MET A 74 -0.05 -10.97 -0.89
C MET A 74 -0.57 -12.33 -1.35
N GLU A 75 -0.26 -12.76 -2.56
CA GLU A 75 -0.71 -14.04 -3.12
C GLU A 75 -0.33 -15.23 -2.23
N VAL A 76 0.88 -15.22 -1.63
CA VAL A 76 1.31 -16.29 -0.70
C VAL A 76 0.49 -16.30 0.60
N LEU A 77 0.03 -15.13 1.05
CA LEU A 77 -0.77 -14.98 2.25
C LEU A 77 -2.27 -15.16 2.03
N HIS A 78 -2.68 -15.40 0.78
CA HIS A 78 -4.08 -15.65 0.50
C HIS A 78 -4.52 -16.92 1.22
N PRO A 79 -5.71 -16.90 1.83
CA PRO A 79 -6.21 -18.08 2.51
C PRO A 79 -6.32 -19.27 1.55
N ILE A 80 -6.07 -20.47 2.04
CA ILE A 80 -6.19 -21.72 1.29
C ILE A 80 -7.38 -22.54 1.79
N ILE A 81 -7.91 -23.40 0.93
CA ILE A 81 -8.98 -24.35 1.29
C ILE A 81 -8.29 -25.66 1.73
N ASN A 82 -8.30 -25.98 3.03
CA ASN A 82 -7.62 -27.18 3.55
C ASN A 82 -8.27 -28.48 3.07
N ASN A 83 -9.58 -28.49 2.94
CA ASN A 83 -10.37 -29.66 2.54
C ASN A 83 -10.81 -29.57 1.08
N GLU A 84 -10.03 -28.92 0.21
CA GLU A 84 -10.40 -28.72 -1.20
C GLU A 84 -10.75 -30.04 -1.90
N CYS A 85 -10.00 -31.11 -1.61
CA CYS A 85 -10.23 -32.45 -2.17
C CYS A 85 -11.56 -33.10 -1.74
N GLU A 86 -12.15 -32.66 -0.62
CA GLU A 86 -13.45 -33.13 -0.13
C GLU A 86 -14.61 -32.35 -0.74
N LEU A 87 -14.33 -31.15 -1.27
CA LEU A 87 -15.35 -30.30 -1.87
C LEU A 87 -15.53 -30.64 -3.36
N LYS A 88 -16.78 -30.62 -3.81
CA LYS A 88 -17.08 -30.80 -5.22
C LYS A 88 -16.94 -29.48 -5.96
N CYS A 89 -15.97 -29.37 -6.87
CA CYS A 89 -15.91 -28.26 -7.82
C CYS A 89 -17.15 -28.33 -8.73
N ILE A 90 -17.96 -27.28 -8.70
CA ILE A 90 -19.24 -27.20 -9.42
C ILE A 90 -19.20 -26.22 -10.58
N ALA A 91 -18.27 -25.25 -10.57
CA ALA A 91 -18.15 -24.28 -11.65
C ALA A 91 -16.73 -23.71 -11.72
N GLU A 92 -16.38 -23.18 -12.89
CA GLU A 92 -15.19 -22.38 -13.11
C GLU A 92 -15.57 -21.12 -13.89
N GLY A 93 -15.01 -19.99 -13.48
CA GLY A 93 -15.16 -18.69 -14.14
C GLY A 93 -13.82 -17.97 -14.21
N LEU A 94 -13.86 -16.67 -14.50
CA LEU A 94 -12.66 -15.84 -14.59
C LEU A 94 -12.20 -15.41 -13.18
N PRO A 95 -10.90 -15.58 -12.85
CA PRO A 95 -10.32 -15.14 -11.57
C PRO A 95 -10.22 -13.60 -11.53
N ALA A 96 -11.32 -12.93 -11.21
CA ALA A 96 -11.45 -11.49 -11.32
C ALA A 96 -10.75 -10.74 -10.18
N SER A 97 -10.86 -11.25 -8.95
CA SER A 97 -10.20 -10.71 -7.77
C SER A 97 -9.73 -11.85 -6.87
N PRO A 98 -8.43 -11.90 -6.53
CA PRO A 98 -7.84 -13.04 -5.85
C PRO A 98 -8.29 -13.15 -4.38
N GLY A 99 -8.21 -14.36 -3.82
CA GLY A 99 -8.64 -14.67 -2.45
C GLY A 99 -9.47 -15.95 -2.37
N VAL A 100 -9.79 -16.38 -1.14
CA VAL A 100 -10.67 -17.53 -0.88
C VAL A 100 -11.73 -17.11 0.11
N ALA A 101 -12.98 -17.47 -0.17
CA ALA A 101 -14.11 -17.15 0.68
C ALA A 101 -15.09 -18.31 0.75
N THR A 102 -15.62 -18.56 1.95
CA THR A 102 -16.65 -19.56 2.22
C THR A 102 -17.80 -18.84 2.88
N GLY A 103 -19.00 -19.00 2.33
CA GLY A 103 -20.18 -18.30 2.82
C GLY A 103 -21.47 -18.91 2.31
N LYS A 104 -22.58 -18.46 2.91
CA LYS A 104 -23.92 -18.77 2.43
C LYS A 104 -24.25 -17.90 1.23
N VAL A 105 -24.84 -18.49 0.19
CA VAL A 105 -25.18 -17.74 -1.03
C VAL A 105 -26.46 -16.94 -0.87
N PHE A 106 -26.47 -15.73 -1.43
CA PHE A 106 -27.62 -14.84 -1.50
C PHE A 106 -27.74 -14.24 -2.91
N PHE A 107 -28.96 -14.07 -3.39
CA PHE A 107 -29.23 -13.58 -4.74
C PHE A 107 -29.62 -12.10 -4.79
N THR A 108 -29.98 -11.49 -3.65
CA THR A 108 -30.31 -10.07 -3.59
C THR A 108 -29.43 -9.30 -2.60
N SER A 109 -29.21 -8.02 -2.92
CA SER A 109 -28.40 -7.12 -2.11
C SER A 109 -29.00 -6.83 -0.75
N ASN A 110 -30.34 -6.76 -0.67
CA ASN A 110 -31.06 -6.53 0.59
C ASN A 110 -30.84 -7.68 1.56
N ASP A 111 -30.95 -8.93 1.09
CA ASP A 111 -30.78 -10.12 1.93
C ASP A 111 -29.36 -10.15 2.58
N ILE A 112 -28.32 -9.75 1.85
CA ILE A 112 -26.97 -9.62 2.41
C ILE A 112 -26.87 -8.49 3.42
N THR A 113 -27.51 -7.34 3.14
CA THR A 113 -27.42 -6.20 4.04
C THR A 113 -28.18 -6.41 5.36
N GLU A 114 -29.26 -7.18 5.35
CA GLU A 114 -30.07 -7.52 6.51
C GLU A 114 -29.51 -8.71 7.29
N ASN A 115 -28.72 -9.57 6.63
CA ASN A 115 -28.06 -10.69 7.29
C ASN A 115 -27.01 -10.19 8.32
N LYS A 116 -27.11 -10.74 9.54
CA LYS A 116 -26.15 -10.48 10.63
C LYS A 116 -24.91 -11.36 10.56
N GLU A 117 -24.93 -12.44 9.78
CA GLU A 117 -23.77 -13.31 9.58
C GLU A 117 -22.77 -12.68 8.61
N HIS A 118 -21.48 -12.68 8.98
CA HIS A 118 -20.40 -12.08 8.18
C HIS A 118 -19.97 -12.92 6.96
N ASN A 119 -20.42 -14.17 6.86
CA ASN A 119 -19.97 -15.14 5.86
C ASN A 119 -21.02 -15.35 4.77
N SER A 120 -21.15 -14.38 3.87
CA SER A 120 -22.11 -14.40 2.75
C SER A 120 -21.41 -14.28 1.38
N ILE A 121 -21.97 -14.92 0.37
CA ILE A 121 -21.54 -14.84 -1.03
C ILE A 121 -22.67 -14.22 -1.84
N LEU A 122 -22.40 -13.08 -2.49
CA LEU A 122 -23.33 -12.44 -3.40
C LEU A 122 -23.28 -13.13 -4.77
N CYS A 123 -24.42 -13.62 -5.25
CA CYS A 123 -24.55 -14.25 -6.55
C CYS A 123 -25.49 -13.44 -7.46
N LYS A 124 -24.97 -12.87 -8.54
CA LYS A 124 -25.77 -12.07 -9.49
C LYS A 124 -25.44 -12.37 -10.94
N ILE A 125 -26.33 -12.02 -11.86
CA ILE A 125 -26.03 -12.10 -13.30
C ILE A 125 -24.94 -11.06 -13.61
N GLU A 126 -25.17 -9.82 -13.21
CA GLU A 126 -24.24 -8.69 -13.25
C GLU A 126 -24.46 -7.82 -12.00
N VAL A 127 -23.45 -7.03 -11.62
CA VAL A 127 -23.55 -6.09 -10.48
C VAL A 127 -23.72 -4.66 -10.99
N SER A 128 -24.50 -3.87 -10.26
CA SER A 128 -24.70 -2.43 -10.50
C SER A 128 -24.08 -1.59 -9.37
N PRO A 129 -23.95 -0.27 -9.54
CA PRO A 129 -23.50 0.63 -8.47
C PRO A 129 -24.32 0.53 -7.17
N ASP A 130 -25.60 0.17 -7.26
CA ASP A 130 -26.47 0.01 -6.08
C ASP A 130 -26.06 -1.19 -5.20
N ASP A 131 -25.33 -2.16 -5.77
CA ASP A 131 -24.88 -3.36 -5.06
C ASP A 131 -23.63 -3.11 -4.20
N ILE A 132 -23.00 -1.94 -4.27
CA ILE A 132 -21.74 -1.63 -3.57
C ILE A 132 -21.82 -1.95 -2.07
N GLN A 133 -22.94 -1.66 -1.41
CA GLN A 133 -23.10 -1.96 0.01
C GLN A 133 -23.13 -3.47 0.29
N ALA A 134 -23.83 -4.24 -0.54
CA ALA A 134 -23.90 -5.70 -0.41
C ALA A 134 -22.56 -6.34 -0.74
N MET A 135 -21.90 -5.91 -1.82
CA MET A 135 -20.54 -6.36 -2.19
C MET A 135 -19.54 -6.14 -1.04
N THR A 136 -19.60 -4.97 -0.39
CA THR A 136 -18.73 -4.64 0.75
C THR A 136 -18.98 -5.55 1.95
N LYS A 137 -20.25 -5.85 2.26
CA LYS A 137 -20.64 -6.74 3.37
C LYS A 137 -20.36 -8.21 3.08
N SER A 138 -20.48 -8.63 1.83
CA SER A 138 -20.24 -10.01 1.42
C SER A 138 -18.78 -10.40 1.61
N SER A 139 -18.54 -11.67 1.92
CA SER A 139 -17.18 -12.24 1.91
C SER A 139 -16.65 -12.36 0.48
N ALA A 140 -17.54 -12.52 -0.49
CA ALA A 140 -17.21 -12.74 -1.89
C ALA A 140 -18.39 -12.42 -2.81
N THR A 141 -18.11 -12.20 -4.09
CA THR A 141 -19.13 -12.05 -5.13
C THR A 141 -18.83 -12.92 -6.34
N ILE A 142 -19.85 -13.59 -6.85
CA ILE A 142 -19.80 -14.35 -8.09
C ILE A 142 -20.78 -13.78 -9.11
N THR A 143 -20.36 -13.75 -10.38
CA THR A 143 -21.24 -13.32 -11.47
C THR A 143 -21.32 -14.30 -12.63
N SER A 144 -22.52 -14.43 -13.22
CA SER A 144 -22.72 -15.22 -14.44
C SER A 144 -22.10 -14.56 -15.66
N ARG A 145 -22.17 -13.22 -15.73
CA ARG A 145 -21.60 -12.41 -16.81
C ARG A 145 -20.51 -11.47 -16.32
N GLY A 146 -19.71 -10.96 -17.24
CA GLY A 146 -18.63 -10.00 -16.97
C GLY A 146 -17.24 -10.60 -17.13
N GLY A 147 -16.35 -9.83 -17.75
CA GLY A 147 -14.94 -10.18 -17.92
C GLY A 147 -14.04 -9.73 -16.76
N MET A 148 -12.73 -9.99 -16.89
CA MET A 148 -11.69 -9.57 -15.92
C MET A 148 -11.58 -8.04 -15.70
N ILE A 149 -12.21 -7.24 -16.57
CA ILE A 149 -12.24 -5.77 -16.55
C ILE A 149 -13.66 -5.22 -16.32
N SER A 150 -14.61 -6.09 -15.96
CA SER A 150 -16.00 -5.69 -15.68
C SER A 150 -16.11 -4.84 -14.42
N HIS A 151 -17.25 -4.16 -14.25
CA HIS A 151 -17.55 -3.38 -13.04
C HIS A 151 -17.34 -4.19 -11.75
N ALA A 152 -17.80 -5.45 -11.71
CA ALA A 152 -17.55 -6.36 -10.59
C ALA A 152 -16.04 -6.54 -10.32
N ALA A 153 -15.29 -6.90 -11.36
CA ALA A 153 -13.87 -7.22 -11.25
C ALA A 153 -13.05 -6.02 -10.76
N VAL A 154 -13.29 -4.83 -11.31
CA VAL A 154 -12.55 -3.62 -10.95
C VAL A 154 -12.85 -3.20 -9.51
N ILE A 155 -14.14 -3.17 -9.12
CA ILE A 155 -14.56 -2.73 -7.79
C ILE A 155 -14.07 -3.70 -6.71
N LEU A 156 -14.30 -5.01 -6.87
CA LEU A 156 -13.95 -6.00 -5.85
C LEU A 156 -12.43 -6.17 -5.71
N ARG A 157 -11.68 -6.02 -6.81
CA ARG A 157 -10.21 -5.95 -6.75
C ARG A 157 -9.74 -4.72 -5.97
N GLY A 158 -10.36 -3.56 -6.21
CA GLY A 158 -10.08 -2.35 -5.42
C GLY A 158 -10.44 -2.49 -3.94
N MET A 159 -11.44 -3.33 -3.61
CA MET A 159 -11.85 -3.63 -2.23
C MET A 159 -11.08 -4.80 -1.59
N GLY A 160 -10.23 -5.52 -2.34
CA GLY A 160 -9.54 -6.72 -1.85
C GLY A 160 -10.47 -7.87 -1.51
N LYS A 161 -11.65 -7.94 -2.13
CA LYS A 161 -12.66 -8.99 -1.91
C LYS A 161 -12.55 -10.06 -3.00
N CYS A 162 -12.70 -11.32 -2.59
CA CYS A 162 -12.65 -12.45 -3.50
C CYS A 162 -13.78 -12.36 -4.55
N CYS A 163 -13.43 -12.52 -5.83
CA CYS A 163 -14.39 -12.44 -6.92
C CYS A 163 -14.09 -13.41 -8.06
N VAL A 164 -15.13 -14.10 -8.52
CA VAL A 164 -15.13 -14.90 -9.75
C VAL A 164 -16.21 -14.36 -10.68
N THR A 165 -15.85 -13.94 -11.89
CA THR A 165 -16.82 -13.38 -12.86
C THR A 165 -16.99 -14.29 -14.07
N GLY A 166 -18.09 -14.16 -14.79
CA GLY A 166 -18.26 -14.84 -16.07
C GLY A 166 -18.39 -16.36 -15.95
N ILE A 167 -19.08 -16.84 -14.90
CA ILE A 167 -19.43 -18.26 -14.77
C ILE A 167 -20.54 -18.56 -15.78
N GLY A 168 -20.17 -18.92 -17.01
CA GLY A 168 -21.09 -18.97 -18.14
C GLY A 168 -22.31 -19.89 -17.97
N ASN A 169 -22.17 -20.98 -17.20
CA ASN A 169 -23.23 -21.95 -16.97
C ASN A 169 -24.08 -21.63 -15.72
N LEU A 170 -23.82 -20.50 -15.06
CA LEU A 170 -24.58 -20.06 -13.89
C LEU A 170 -25.88 -19.38 -14.33
N ASN A 171 -27.01 -20.06 -14.12
CA ASN A 171 -28.35 -19.51 -14.36
C ASN A 171 -29.03 -19.19 -13.03
N ILE A 172 -29.48 -17.95 -12.85
CA ILE A 172 -30.01 -17.46 -11.58
C ILE A 172 -31.51 -17.17 -11.73
N ASP A 173 -32.31 -17.80 -10.89
CA ASP A 173 -33.73 -17.52 -10.74
C ASP A 173 -33.95 -16.69 -9.47
N TYR A 174 -34.13 -15.38 -9.67
CA TYR A 174 -34.35 -14.43 -8.58
C TYR A 174 -35.71 -14.59 -7.89
N ARG A 175 -36.72 -15.15 -8.57
CA ARG A 175 -38.06 -15.35 -7.97
C ARG A 175 -38.03 -16.50 -6.99
N GLU A 176 -37.37 -17.57 -7.39
CA GLU A 176 -37.24 -18.81 -6.63
C GLU A 176 -36.04 -18.81 -5.68
N ARG A 177 -35.23 -17.74 -5.69
CA ARG A 177 -33.99 -17.58 -4.90
C ARG A 177 -33.09 -18.81 -5.01
N LYS A 178 -32.79 -19.21 -6.25
CA LYS A 178 -31.93 -20.36 -6.56
C LYS A 178 -31.04 -20.10 -7.77
N ALA A 179 -29.88 -20.75 -7.79
CA ALA A 179 -29.01 -20.82 -8.94
C ALA A 179 -28.88 -22.26 -9.42
N MET A 180 -28.77 -22.42 -10.74
CA MET A 180 -28.51 -23.69 -11.40
C MET A 180 -27.17 -23.61 -12.12
N ILE A 181 -26.33 -24.61 -11.93
CA ILE A 181 -25.05 -24.78 -12.63
C ILE A 181 -25.01 -26.22 -13.11
N ASP A 182 -25.17 -26.41 -14.42
CA ASP A 182 -25.34 -27.73 -15.03
C ASP A 182 -26.43 -28.55 -14.30
N ASN A 183 -26.03 -29.60 -13.57
CA ASN A 183 -26.93 -30.48 -12.82
C ASN A 183 -27.06 -30.11 -11.33
N PHE A 184 -26.40 -29.03 -10.88
CA PHE A 184 -26.42 -28.58 -9.49
C PHE A 184 -27.43 -27.46 -9.29
N THR A 185 -28.31 -27.63 -8.31
CA THR A 185 -29.18 -26.56 -7.82
C THR A 185 -28.67 -26.09 -6.47
N ILE A 186 -28.50 -24.78 -6.35
CA ILE A 186 -28.00 -24.10 -5.17
C ILE A 186 -29.09 -23.17 -4.68
N LYS A 187 -29.57 -23.39 -3.46
CA LYS A 187 -30.59 -22.54 -2.84
C LYS A 187 -29.96 -21.45 -1.99
N GLU A 188 -30.70 -20.37 -1.80
CA GLU A 188 -30.30 -19.31 -0.89
C GLU A 188 -30.04 -19.87 0.52
N GLY A 189 -28.96 -19.41 1.15
CA GLY A 189 -28.54 -19.89 2.46
C GLY A 189 -27.64 -21.13 2.43
N GLU A 190 -27.44 -21.78 1.28
CA GLU A 190 -26.51 -22.91 1.16
C GLU A 190 -25.05 -22.47 1.11
N TRP A 191 -24.16 -23.33 1.63
CA TRP A 191 -22.73 -23.06 1.70
C TRP A 191 -22.04 -23.29 0.37
N ILE A 192 -21.24 -22.30 -0.02
CA ILE A 192 -20.37 -22.36 -1.18
C ILE A 192 -18.99 -21.87 -0.75
N THR A 193 -17.97 -22.43 -1.38
CA THR A 193 -16.60 -21.93 -1.27
C THR A 193 -16.12 -21.50 -2.64
N ILE A 194 -15.50 -20.33 -2.74
CA ILE A 194 -14.93 -19.84 -3.98
C ILE A 194 -13.45 -19.51 -3.79
N ASN A 195 -12.69 -19.71 -4.86
CA ASN A 195 -11.31 -19.30 -4.95
C ASN A 195 -11.16 -18.34 -6.13
N GLY A 196 -11.09 -17.05 -5.82
CA GLY A 196 -10.94 -15.97 -6.78
C GLY A 196 -9.56 -15.91 -7.44
N SER A 197 -8.57 -16.67 -6.93
CA SER A 197 -7.23 -16.76 -7.53
C SER A 197 -7.19 -17.74 -8.70
N ASN A 198 -7.98 -18.82 -8.66
CA ASN A 198 -8.05 -19.83 -9.73
C ASN A 198 -9.40 -19.85 -10.48
N GLY A 199 -10.37 -19.04 -10.05
CA GLY A 199 -11.67 -18.94 -10.71
C GLY A 199 -12.65 -20.07 -10.36
N LYS A 200 -12.31 -20.96 -9.41
CA LYS A 200 -13.13 -22.14 -9.10
C LYS A 200 -14.18 -21.89 -8.02
N MET A 201 -15.29 -22.57 -8.15
CA MET A 201 -16.43 -22.58 -7.23
C MET A 201 -16.72 -24.01 -6.78
N TYR A 202 -16.85 -24.20 -5.48
CA TYR A 202 -17.04 -25.50 -4.84
C TYR A 202 -18.32 -25.51 -4.03
N TYR A 203 -19.08 -26.60 -4.12
CA TYR A 203 -20.25 -26.83 -3.30
C TYR A 203 -19.83 -27.26 -1.90
N GLY A 204 -20.40 -26.62 -0.88
CA GLY A 204 -20.15 -26.92 0.53
C GLY A 204 -19.23 -25.92 1.23
N LYS A 205 -19.04 -26.18 2.53
CA LYS A 205 -18.29 -25.31 3.44
C LYS A 205 -16.82 -25.73 3.48
N GLY A 206 -15.97 -24.94 2.84
CA GLY A 206 -14.53 -25.07 2.92
C GLY A 206 -13.96 -24.62 4.26
N ILE A 207 -12.94 -25.32 4.72
CA ILE A 207 -12.15 -24.95 5.89
C ILE A 207 -11.03 -24.06 5.39
N ILE A 208 -11.23 -22.76 5.54
CA ILE A 208 -10.27 -21.75 5.13
C ILE A 208 -9.22 -21.58 6.21
N THR A 209 -7.95 -21.67 5.83
CA THR A 209 -6.84 -21.36 6.73
C THR A 209 -5.99 -20.25 6.13
N SER A 210 -5.68 -19.25 6.92
CA SER A 210 -4.62 -18.30 6.66
C SER A 210 -3.48 -18.57 7.63
N LYS A 211 -2.26 -18.63 7.11
CA LYS A 211 -1.07 -18.70 7.94
C LYS A 211 -0.48 -17.30 8.08
N PRO A 212 0.03 -16.93 9.27
CA PRO A 212 0.81 -15.73 9.39
C PRO A 212 2.08 -15.84 8.54
N TRP A 213 2.60 -14.71 8.07
CA TRP A 213 3.74 -14.68 7.15
C TRP A 213 5.01 -15.33 7.73
N TYR A 214 5.19 -15.31 9.05
CA TYR A 214 6.38 -15.86 9.70
C TYR A 214 6.37 -17.40 9.78
N GLU A 215 5.24 -18.06 9.50
CA GLU A 215 5.19 -19.52 9.34
C GLU A 215 5.53 -19.98 7.92
N ASP A 216 5.46 -19.08 6.93
CA ASP A 216 5.93 -19.37 5.59
C ASP A 216 7.45 -19.12 5.51
N HIS A 217 8.19 -20.19 5.22
CA HIS A 217 9.65 -20.16 5.21
C HIS A 217 10.23 -19.14 4.23
N ASP A 218 9.63 -18.99 3.04
CA ASP A 218 10.18 -18.13 2.00
C ASP A 218 9.86 -16.64 2.28
N LEU A 219 8.68 -16.35 2.83
CA LEU A 219 8.35 -15.01 3.33
C LEU A 219 9.20 -14.63 4.55
N TYR A 220 9.43 -15.56 5.49
CA TYR A 220 10.32 -15.32 6.61
C TYR A 220 11.74 -14.98 6.13
N PHE A 221 12.29 -15.75 5.18
CA PHE A 221 13.59 -15.44 4.60
C PHE A 221 13.61 -14.10 3.86
N LEU A 222 12.57 -13.79 3.08
CA LEU A 222 12.44 -12.48 2.42
C LEU A 222 12.48 -11.33 3.45
N SER A 223 11.81 -11.47 4.58
CA SER A 223 11.85 -10.46 5.66
C SER A 223 13.28 -10.22 6.15
N LYS A 224 14.09 -11.28 6.28
CA LYS A 224 15.51 -11.20 6.69
C LYS A 224 16.41 -10.59 5.64
N ILE A 225 16.18 -10.88 4.36
CA ILE A 225 16.90 -10.25 3.25
C ILE A 225 16.67 -8.74 3.26
N VAL A 226 15.41 -8.30 3.44
CA VAL A 226 15.06 -6.88 3.50
C VAL A 226 15.67 -6.20 4.74
N GLU A 227 15.58 -6.82 5.92
CA GLU A 227 16.25 -6.29 7.13
C GLU A 227 17.75 -6.13 6.93
N LYS A 228 18.41 -7.15 6.36
CA LYS A 228 19.84 -7.11 6.06
C LYS A 228 20.16 -5.96 5.12
N ALA A 229 19.41 -5.80 4.03
CA ALA A 229 19.62 -4.75 3.04
C ALA A 229 19.55 -3.34 3.66
N ILE A 230 18.57 -3.12 4.53
CA ILE A 230 18.38 -1.86 5.26
C ILE A 230 19.56 -1.60 6.19
N ARG A 231 19.96 -2.61 6.96
CA ARG A 231 21.05 -2.51 7.94
C ARG A 231 22.42 -2.26 7.28
N THR A 232 22.69 -2.89 6.14
CA THR A 232 23.97 -2.76 5.43
C THR A 232 24.01 -1.61 4.43
N ASP A 233 22.94 -0.82 4.32
CA ASP A 233 22.77 0.25 3.33
C ASP A 233 23.04 -0.18 1.88
N SER A 234 22.73 -1.44 1.57
CA SER A 234 22.98 -1.98 0.23
C SER A 234 21.84 -1.67 -0.74
N ILE A 235 20.80 -0.95 -0.33
CA ILE A 235 19.59 -0.72 -1.15
C ILE A 235 19.86 0.35 -2.21
N SER A 236 19.63 -0.01 -3.47
CA SER A 236 19.68 0.94 -4.59
C SER A 236 18.58 1.98 -4.47
N VAL A 237 18.84 3.20 -4.96
CA VAL A 237 17.90 4.34 -4.92
C VAL A 237 16.50 3.95 -5.41
N ASN A 238 16.43 3.13 -6.46
CA ASN A 238 15.19 2.70 -7.09
C ASN A 238 14.36 1.72 -6.23
N ASN A 239 14.98 1.07 -5.25
CA ASN A 239 14.36 0.06 -4.41
C ASN A 239 14.02 0.57 -3.00
N ILE A 240 14.48 1.77 -2.59
CA ILE A 240 14.32 2.29 -1.23
C ILE A 240 12.85 2.27 -0.79
N GLY A 241 11.96 2.89 -1.59
CA GLY A 241 10.53 2.97 -1.25
C GLY A 241 9.91 1.58 -1.05
N LYS A 242 10.23 0.65 -1.97
CA LYS A 242 9.72 -0.72 -1.94
C LYS A 242 10.26 -1.54 -0.77
N ALA A 243 11.56 -1.41 -0.46
CA ALA A 243 12.20 -2.10 0.65
C ALA A 243 11.55 -1.71 1.99
N TRP A 244 11.34 -0.41 2.23
CA TRP A 244 10.69 0.08 3.43
C TRP A 244 9.22 -0.35 3.52
N LEU A 245 8.47 -0.35 2.42
CA LEU A 245 7.11 -0.88 2.41
C LEU A 245 7.05 -2.37 2.76
N ILE A 246 7.95 -3.18 2.21
CA ILE A 246 8.04 -4.62 2.53
C ILE A 246 8.37 -4.82 4.01
N ARG A 247 9.30 -4.03 4.56
CA ARG A 247 9.61 -4.07 5.99
C ARG A 247 8.39 -3.67 6.84
N ASP A 248 7.71 -2.58 6.47
CA ASP A 248 6.55 -2.08 7.20
C ASP A 248 5.40 -3.09 7.22
N PHE A 249 5.25 -3.83 6.13
CA PHE A 249 4.33 -4.96 6.06
C PHE A 249 4.70 -6.06 7.07
N PHE A 250 5.93 -6.56 7.05
CA PHE A 250 6.33 -7.67 7.92
C PHE A 250 6.40 -7.28 9.41
N PHE A 251 6.94 -6.10 9.74
CA PHE A 251 7.29 -5.74 11.12
C PHE A 251 6.30 -4.79 11.79
N HIS A 252 5.44 -4.13 11.01
CA HIS A 252 4.43 -3.21 11.54
C HIS A 252 2.99 -3.59 11.14
N ASN A 253 2.81 -4.71 10.43
CA ASN A 253 1.51 -5.16 9.92
C ASN A 253 0.78 -4.08 9.10
N ILE A 254 1.53 -3.23 8.39
CA ILE A 254 0.98 -2.16 7.56
C ILE A 254 0.68 -2.75 6.17
N PRO A 255 -0.58 -2.75 5.71
CA PRO A 255 -0.92 -3.32 4.40
C PRO A 255 -0.32 -2.48 3.26
N PHE A 256 0.08 -3.14 2.16
CA PHE A 256 0.59 -2.46 0.95
C PHE A 256 -0.45 -1.55 0.30
N PHE A 257 -1.72 -1.96 0.35
CA PHE A 257 -2.85 -1.27 -0.25
C PHE A 257 -3.83 -0.86 0.85
N ILE A 258 -4.23 0.41 0.84
CA ILE A 258 -5.24 0.94 1.76
C ILE A 258 -6.59 0.70 1.11
N TYR A 259 -7.43 -0.11 1.75
CA TYR A 259 -8.81 -0.30 1.32
C TYR A 259 -9.68 0.87 1.79
N PRO A 260 -10.63 1.34 0.97
CA PRO A 260 -11.50 2.44 1.36
C PRO A 260 -12.26 2.08 2.63
N THR A 261 -12.03 2.85 3.70
CA THR A 261 -12.78 2.69 4.94
C THR A 261 -14.20 3.25 4.75
N LYS A 262 -15.19 2.49 5.24
CA LYS A 262 -16.58 2.96 5.23
C LYS A 262 -16.69 4.14 6.20
N LYS A 263 -17.14 5.29 5.70
CA LYS A 263 -17.46 6.45 6.55
C LYS A 263 -18.54 6.03 7.54
N GLN A 264 -18.26 6.10 8.84
CA GLN A 264 -19.34 6.06 9.83
C GLN A 264 -20.15 7.34 9.68
N ASN A 265 -21.48 7.20 9.57
CA ASN A 265 -22.38 8.34 9.60
C ASN A 265 -22.36 8.91 11.02
N ILE A 266 -21.50 9.89 11.25
CA ILE A 266 -21.44 10.66 12.48
C ILE A 266 -22.17 11.98 12.20
N GLU A 267 -23.04 12.39 13.11
CA GLU A 267 -23.68 13.71 13.04
C GLU A 267 -22.61 14.78 12.96
N ILE A 268 -22.63 15.52 11.84
CA ILE A 268 -21.71 16.62 11.59
C ILE A 268 -22.01 17.69 12.63
N LYS A 269 -21.17 17.81 13.65
CA LYS A 269 -21.14 19.02 14.47
C LYS A 269 -20.77 20.18 13.55
N GLN A 270 -21.42 21.34 13.71
CA GLN A 270 -21.29 22.54 12.88
C GLN A 270 -19.89 23.21 12.95
N TYR A 271 -18.82 22.45 12.73
CA TYR A 271 -17.45 22.92 12.80
C TYR A 271 -16.77 22.73 11.43
N LYS A 272 -16.51 23.85 10.75
CA LYS A 272 -15.56 23.96 9.65
C LYS A 272 -14.62 25.11 9.98
N SER A 273 -13.43 24.79 10.48
CA SER A 273 -12.33 25.74 10.70
C SER A 273 -11.43 25.90 9.48
N PHE A 274 -11.45 24.94 8.57
CA PHE A 274 -10.56 24.94 7.42
C PHE A 274 -10.88 26.08 6.43
N LEU A 275 -9.88 26.93 6.19
CA LEU A 275 -9.94 28.03 5.23
C LEU A 275 -9.19 27.64 3.96
N GLN A 276 -9.93 27.47 2.86
CA GLN A 276 -9.35 27.15 1.56
C GLN A 276 -8.43 28.28 1.07
N PRO A 277 -7.22 27.98 0.56
CA PRO A 277 -6.35 28.97 -0.05
C PRO A 277 -7.01 29.71 -1.22
N LYS A 278 -6.57 30.94 -1.50
CA LYS A 278 -7.11 31.74 -2.61
C LYS A 278 -6.88 31.02 -3.95
N PRO A 279 -7.77 31.17 -4.96
CA PRO A 279 -7.64 30.50 -6.24
C PRO A 279 -6.28 30.69 -6.94
N PHE A 280 -5.66 31.86 -6.81
CA PHE A 280 -4.32 32.13 -7.34
C PHE A 280 -3.23 31.24 -6.69
N GLN A 281 -3.30 30.99 -5.39
CA GLN A 281 -2.35 30.13 -4.68
C GLN A 281 -2.50 28.67 -5.13
N ILE A 282 -3.74 28.22 -5.32
CA ILE A 282 -4.04 26.88 -5.84
C ILE A 282 -3.50 26.74 -7.27
N LYS A 283 -3.71 27.74 -8.13
CA LYS A 283 -3.15 27.76 -9.50
C LYS A 283 -1.61 27.68 -9.49
N LYS A 284 -0.94 28.36 -8.56
CA LYS A 284 0.52 28.28 -8.41
C LYS A 284 0.96 26.86 -8.07
N ILE A 285 0.28 26.18 -7.15
CA ILE A 285 0.56 24.78 -6.79
C ILE A 285 0.38 23.86 -8.01
N TYR A 286 -0.68 24.07 -8.80
CA TYR A 286 -0.89 23.32 -10.05
C TYR A 286 0.22 23.55 -11.07
N SER A 287 0.69 24.79 -11.26
CA SER A 287 1.80 25.10 -12.16
C SER A 287 3.06 24.33 -11.77
N ILE A 288 3.41 24.38 -10.48
CA ILE A 288 4.58 23.70 -9.92
C ILE A 288 4.51 22.18 -10.14
N LEU A 289 3.34 21.58 -9.91
CA LEU A 289 3.13 20.16 -10.19
C LEU A 289 3.23 19.88 -11.69
N ASN A 290 2.74 20.78 -12.54
CA ASN A 290 2.75 20.57 -13.98
C ASN A 290 4.12 20.62 -14.62
N GLU A 291 5.03 21.42 -14.08
CA GLU A 291 6.44 21.48 -14.47
C GLU A 291 7.20 20.18 -14.17
N LEU A 292 6.72 19.37 -13.24
CA LEU A 292 7.32 18.07 -12.90
C LEU A 292 6.87 16.99 -13.90
N SER A 293 7.84 16.19 -14.35
CA SER A 293 7.66 15.07 -15.29
C SER A 293 6.72 13.98 -14.74
N GLN A 294 6.27 13.06 -15.60
CA GLN A 294 5.52 11.89 -15.15
C GLN A 294 6.37 11.06 -14.17
N GLU A 295 5.80 10.80 -12.99
CA GLU A 295 6.50 10.17 -11.86
C GLU A 295 6.72 8.67 -12.06
N SER A 296 7.90 8.19 -11.62
CA SER A 296 8.21 6.76 -11.56
C SER A 296 7.40 6.07 -10.45
N GLU A 297 7.10 4.78 -10.62
CA GLU A 297 6.46 3.97 -9.57
C GLU A 297 7.28 3.95 -8.26
N THR A 298 8.62 3.97 -8.37
CA THR A 298 9.51 4.04 -7.21
C THR A 298 9.22 5.24 -6.32
N ASN A 299 9.09 6.43 -6.90
CA ASN A 299 8.88 7.65 -6.13
C ASN A 299 7.53 7.68 -5.43
N LYS A 300 6.52 7.02 -6.02
CA LYS A 300 5.20 6.87 -5.38
C LYS A 300 5.30 6.08 -4.08
N PHE A 301 6.07 4.99 -4.06
CA PHE A 301 6.32 4.23 -2.84
C PHE A 301 7.01 5.06 -1.76
N VAL A 302 7.94 5.93 -2.16
CA VAL A 302 8.63 6.84 -1.24
C VAL A 302 7.66 7.82 -0.59
N ILE A 303 6.81 8.49 -1.37
CA ILE A 303 5.85 9.47 -0.84
C ILE A 303 4.79 8.82 0.05
N ILE A 304 4.22 7.70 -0.41
CA ILE A 304 3.24 6.95 0.38
C ILE A 304 3.89 6.45 1.68
N GLY A 305 5.10 5.92 1.60
CA GLY A 305 5.87 5.43 2.75
C GLY A 305 6.21 6.53 3.75
N LEU A 306 6.64 7.71 3.28
CA LEU A 306 6.94 8.87 4.13
C LEU A 306 5.70 9.33 4.89
N ARG A 307 4.60 9.54 4.17
CA ARG A 307 3.33 9.96 4.74
C ARG A 307 2.82 8.97 5.80
N ASN A 308 2.78 7.68 5.47
CA ASN A 308 2.30 6.65 6.39
C ASN A 308 3.21 6.52 7.62
N SER A 309 4.52 6.65 7.45
CA SER A 309 5.49 6.65 8.54
C SER A 309 5.25 7.82 9.52
N LEU A 310 5.07 9.05 9.00
CA LEU A 310 4.80 10.22 9.83
C LEU A 310 3.47 10.09 10.59
N LEU A 311 2.39 9.70 9.90
CA LEU A 311 1.08 9.48 10.53
C LEU A 311 1.15 8.44 11.65
N ARG A 312 1.84 7.32 11.42
CA ARG A 312 1.99 6.28 12.44
C ARG A 312 2.79 6.78 13.64
N GLN A 313 3.95 7.38 13.42
CA GLN A 313 4.83 7.83 14.49
C GLN A 313 4.17 8.92 15.34
N LEU A 314 3.65 9.97 14.70
CA LEU A 314 3.00 11.08 15.40
C LEU A 314 1.68 10.64 16.06
N GLY A 315 0.89 9.81 15.37
CA GLY A 315 -0.36 9.28 15.91
C GLY A 315 -0.16 8.43 17.17
N ASN A 316 0.90 7.61 17.20
CA ASN A 316 1.25 6.79 18.37
C ASN A 316 1.65 7.64 19.58
N ILE A 317 2.34 8.77 19.37
CA ILE A 317 2.85 9.63 20.45
C ILE A 317 1.78 10.59 20.97
N VAL A 318 1.07 11.25 20.06
CA VAL A 318 0.12 12.32 20.42
C VAL A 318 -1.27 11.77 20.77
N GLY A 319 -1.59 10.57 20.29
CA GLY A 319 -2.84 9.87 20.57
C GLY A 319 -4.00 10.27 19.66
N ILE A 320 -5.05 9.44 19.68
CA ILE A 320 -6.24 9.54 18.83
C ILE A 320 -7.02 10.83 19.14
N GLY A 321 -7.53 11.50 18.10
CA GLY A 321 -8.33 12.73 18.23
C GLY A 321 -7.53 14.00 18.48
N ASN A 322 -6.20 13.90 18.58
CA ASN A 322 -5.30 15.05 18.77
C ASN A 322 -4.44 15.37 17.53
N HIS A 323 -4.85 14.89 16.35
CA HIS A 323 -4.11 15.07 15.11
C HIS A 323 -3.86 16.53 14.75
N TYR A 324 -4.80 17.43 15.10
CA TYR A 324 -4.70 18.88 14.89
C TYR A 324 -3.48 19.54 15.56
N LYS A 325 -2.73 18.83 16.42
CA LYS A 325 -1.48 19.33 17.02
C LYS A 325 -0.23 19.12 16.17
N TYR A 326 -0.31 18.23 15.19
CA TYR A 326 0.83 17.83 14.35
C TYR A 326 0.50 17.68 12.86
N TYR A 327 -0.78 17.70 12.50
CA TYR A 327 -1.26 17.42 11.14
C TYR A 327 -2.44 18.32 10.79
N ARG A 328 -2.44 18.85 9.56
CA ARG A 328 -3.59 19.55 8.99
C ARG A 328 -3.67 19.39 7.47
N PRO A 329 -4.89 19.36 6.89
CA PRO A 329 -5.04 19.56 5.45
C PRO A 329 -4.64 20.99 5.06
N ILE A 330 -4.07 21.15 3.87
CA ILE A 330 -3.74 22.45 3.26
C ILE A 330 -4.78 22.83 2.20
N LEU A 331 -5.47 21.84 1.63
CA LEU A 331 -6.46 21.98 0.58
C LEU A 331 -7.69 21.16 0.91
N ASP A 332 -8.89 21.71 0.64
CA ASP A 332 -10.11 20.91 0.51
C ASP A 332 -10.07 20.23 -0.87
N PRO A 333 -9.88 18.91 -0.91
CA PRO A 333 -9.72 18.19 -2.17
C PRO A 333 -11.04 18.21 -2.97
N MET A 334 -12.21 18.36 -2.35
CA MET A 334 -13.49 18.43 -3.07
C MET A 334 -13.67 19.76 -3.82
N LEU A 335 -13.01 20.83 -3.37
CA LEU A 335 -12.96 22.12 -4.07
C LEU A 335 -11.85 22.17 -5.13
N CYS A 336 -11.01 21.13 -5.20
CA CYS A 336 -9.82 21.06 -6.04
C CYS A 336 -9.89 19.92 -7.06
N ILE A 337 -11.09 19.67 -7.61
CA ILE A 337 -11.32 18.65 -8.64
C ILE A 337 -11.16 19.30 -10.03
N ILE A 338 -10.40 18.64 -10.91
CA ILE A 338 -10.29 18.96 -12.33
C ILE A 338 -10.88 17.80 -13.12
N SER A 339 -11.87 18.09 -13.97
CA SER A 339 -12.52 17.13 -14.87
C SER A 339 -12.09 17.36 -16.31
N ASP A 340 -11.51 16.33 -16.93
CA ASP A 340 -11.16 16.32 -18.35
C ASP A 340 -12.16 15.43 -19.12
N ASN A 341 -13.43 15.84 -19.25
CA ASN A 341 -14.51 15.29 -20.11
C ASN A 341 -14.76 13.77 -20.18
N ILE A 342 -14.07 12.96 -19.38
CA ILE A 342 -14.22 11.51 -19.22
C ILE A 342 -14.54 11.27 -17.73
N SER A 343 -15.16 10.14 -17.38
CA SER A 343 -15.45 9.71 -16.00
C SER A 343 -14.26 9.76 -15.00
N ILE A 344 -13.06 10.09 -15.48
CA ILE A 344 -11.83 10.24 -14.72
C ILE A 344 -11.72 11.67 -14.17
N LYS A 345 -11.68 11.78 -12.84
CA LYS A 345 -11.50 13.05 -12.11
C LYS A 345 -10.06 13.11 -11.57
N LYS A 346 -9.38 14.24 -11.76
CA LYS A 346 -8.09 14.53 -11.10
C LYS A 346 -8.38 15.38 -9.87
N GLN A 347 -7.69 15.12 -8.77
CA GLN A 347 -7.89 15.84 -7.53
C GLN A 347 -6.55 16.25 -6.93
N LEU A 348 -6.44 17.52 -6.55
CA LEU A 348 -5.28 18.02 -5.83
C LEU A 348 -5.51 17.88 -4.33
N ILE A 349 -4.51 17.30 -3.67
CA ILE A 349 -4.47 17.06 -2.24
C ILE A 349 -3.24 17.78 -1.69
N GLY A 350 -3.41 18.47 -0.56
CA GLY A 350 -2.32 19.09 0.17
C GLY A 350 -2.45 18.75 1.65
N GLU A 351 -1.37 18.29 2.27
CA GLU A 351 -1.30 17.94 3.67
C GLU A 351 0.00 18.44 4.31
N GLU A 352 -0.07 18.85 5.57
CA GLU A 352 1.04 19.39 6.33
C GLU A 352 1.18 18.65 7.65
N PHE A 353 2.39 18.16 7.91
CA PHE A 353 2.85 17.71 9.20
C PHE A 353 3.70 18.83 9.82
N PHE A 354 3.41 19.22 11.05
CA PHE A 354 4.10 20.30 11.75
C PHE A 354 4.39 19.90 13.20
N ASN A 355 5.25 20.66 13.89
CA ASN A 355 5.77 20.32 15.21
C ASN A 355 6.37 18.90 15.24
N ILE A 356 7.00 18.47 14.14
CA ILE A 356 7.54 17.11 14.01
C ILE A 356 8.64 16.89 15.05
N SER A 357 9.64 17.78 15.09
CA SER A 357 10.78 17.75 16.03
C SER A 357 10.36 17.73 17.50
N LYS A 358 9.23 18.37 17.85
CA LYS A 358 8.64 18.34 19.20
C LYS A 358 8.29 16.93 19.66
N TYR A 359 7.69 16.15 18.78
CA TYR A 359 7.15 14.83 19.12
C TYR A 359 8.09 13.69 18.76
N LEU A 360 8.98 13.89 17.80
CA LEU A 360 9.86 12.87 17.26
C LEU A 360 11.33 13.26 17.47
N PRO A 361 11.96 12.79 18.57
CA PRO A 361 13.35 13.11 18.89
C PRO A 361 14.36 12.73 17.80
N ASN A 362 14.02 11.72 16.99
CA ASN A 362 14.81 11.27 15.84
C ASN A 362 14.73 12.22 14.63
N TYR A 363 13.92 13.28 14.68
CA TYR A 363 13.77 14.30 13.64
C TYR A 363 13.97 15.72 14.20
N ILE A 364 14.99 15.89 15.04
CA ILE A 364 15.25 17.14 15.79
C ILE A 364 15.32 18.40 14.92
N ASP A 365 15.84 18.27 13.71
CA ASP A 365 16.06 19.30 12.70
C ASP A 365 14.84 19.57 11.80
N ILE A 366 13.78 18.75 11.89
CA ILE A 366 12.62 18.83 11.01
C ILE A 366 11.42 19.30 11.81
N TYR A 367 10.97 20.54 11.60
CA TYR A 367 9.76 21.03 12.24
C TYR A 367 8.51 20.83 11.40
N LYS A 368 8.66 20.73 10.08
CA LYS A 368 7.53 20.75 9.16
C LYS A 368 7.80 20.00 7.85
N VAL A 369 6.80 19.25 7.41
CA VAL A 369 6.78 18.56 6.12
C VAL A 369 5.44 18.85 5.43
N LYS A 370 5.46 19.37 4.21
CA LYS A 370 4.26 19.55 3.38
C LYS A 370 4.33 18.65 2.17
N LEU A 371 3.22 17.96 1.91
CA LEU A 371 3.07 17.09 0.77
C LEU A 371 1.91 17.58 -0.09
N TYR A 372 2.18 17.78 -1.37
CA TYR A 372 1.17 18.08 -2.37
C TYR A 372 1.13 16.96 -3.39
N THR A 373 -0.03 16.36 -3.62
CA THR A 373 -0.21 15.27 -4.59
C THR A 373 -1.39 15.55 -5.50
N GLN A 374 -1.23 15.24 -6.78
CA GLN A 374 -2.33 15.11 -7.71
C GLN A 374 -2.67 13.63 -7.85
N ILE A 375 -3.87 13.25 -7.42
CA ILE A 375 -4.38 11.88 -7.57
C ILE A 375 -5.36 11.79 -8.74
N GLN A 376 -5.51 10.58 -9.27
CA GLN A 376 -6.55 10.26 -10.24
C GLN A 376 -7.60 9.35 -9.60
N ALA A 377 -8.87 9.71 -9.77
CA ALA A 377 -10.04 8.95 -9.36
C ALA A 377 -10.83 8.52 -10.60
N ASN A 378 -11.14 7.23 -10.72
CA ASN A 378 -11.89 6.65 -11.84
C ASN A 378 -13.41 6.60 -11.55
N SER A 379 -13.81 6.84 -10.31
CA SER A 379 -15.21 6.86 -9.87
C SER A 379 -15.40 7.88 -8.74
N GLU A 380 -16.66 8.26 -8.45
CA GLU A 380 -16.95 9.18 -7.34
C GLU A 380 -16.60 8.59 -5.97
N GLY A 381 -16.67 7.26 -5.82
CA GLY A 381 -16.27 6.57 -4.61
C GLY A 381 -14.79 6.74 -4.26
N GLU A 382 -13.93 6.99 -5.25
CA GLU A 382 -12.48 7.18 -5.10
C GLU A 382 -12.07 8.63 -4.77
N LEU A 383 -13.02 9.57 -4.75
CA LEU A 383 -12.72 10.96 -4.42
C LEU A 383 -12.36 11.10 -2.94
N SER A 384 -11.27 11.81 -2.69
CA SER A 384 -10.79 12.14 -1.34
C SER A 384 -11.56 13.35 -0.81
N PHE A 385 -11.72 13.45 0.51
CA PHE A 385 -12.52 14.49 1.15
C PHE A 385 -12.00 14.84 2.54
N LEU A 386 -12.42 16.00 3.07
CA LEU A 386 -12.15 16.39 4.45
C LEU A 386 -13.05 15.63 5.42
N ASP A 387 -12.45 15.07 6.45
CA ASP A 387 -13.15 14.49 7.59
C ASP A 387 -13.32 15.54 8.69
N CYS A 388 -14.55 16.02 8.84
CA CYS A 388 -14.95 17.02 9.83
C CYS A 388 -15.57 16.40 11.09
N THR A 389 -15.35 15.11 11.37
CA THR A 389 -15.92 14.45 12.55
C THR A 389 -15.24 14.85 13.86
N ASN A 390 -13.98 15.27 13.81
CA ASN A 390 -13.26 15.78 14.98
C ASN A 390 -13.48 17.30 15.14
N ILE A 391 -14.08 17.69 16.27
CA ILE A 391 -14.40 19.08 16.62
C ILE A 391 -13.14 19.93 16.79
N LYS A 392 -11.99 19.32 17.07
CA LYS A 392 -10.73 20.04 17.31
C LYS A 392 -9.94 20.35 16.04
N GLY A 393 -10.32 19.79 14.90
CA GLY A 393 -9.67 20.04 13.62
C GLY A 393 -9.97 18.95 12.60
N GLU A 394 -10.00 19.34 11.33
CA GLU A 394 -10.31 18.45 10.22
C GLU A 394 -9.16 17.47 9.96
N SER A 395 -9.52 16.29 9.49
CA SER A 395 -8.60 15.30 8.93
C SER A 395 -8.82 15.18 7.42
N LEU A 396 -7.95 14.42 6.75
CA LEU A 396 -8.04 14.17 5.33
C LEU A 396 -8.22 12.67 5.08
N VAL A 397 -9.27 12.31 4.36
CA VAL A 397 -9.50 10.93 3.93
C VAL A 397 -9.08 10.82 2.47
N ILE A 398 -7.92 10.18 2.25
CA ILE A 398 -7.41 9.88 0.91
C ILE A 398 -7.95 8.52 0.48
N ARG A 399 -8.67 8.49 -0.64
CA ARG A 399 -9.33 7.27 -1.15
C ARG A 399 -8.67 6.65 -2.38
N SER A 400 -7.78 7.38 -3.06
CA SER A 400 -7.03 6.88 -4.20
C SER A 400 -5.54 7.09 -3.97
N ASN A 401 -4.77 6.01 -4.11
CA ASN A 401 -3.31 6.05 -4.12
C ASN A 401 -2.75 6.18 -5.54
N ASN A 402 -3.59 6.46 -6.54
CA ASN A 402 -3.17 6.67 -7.93
C ASN A 402 -2.58 8.07 -8.10
N ILE A 403 -1.42 8.30 -7.47
CA ILE A 403 -0.66 9.54 -7.53
C ILE A 403 -0.08 9.68 -8.94
N LYS A 404 -0.37 10.81 -9.58
CA LYS A 404 0.16 11.17 -10.90
C LYS A 404 1.34 12.12 -10.82
N LYS A 405 1.28 13.05 -9.88
CA LYS A 405 2.28 14.09 -9.66
C LYS A 405 2.34 14.41 -8.18
N PHE A 406 3.49 14.77 -7.66
CA PHE A 406 3.61 15.25 -6.30
C PHE A 406 4.80 16.21 -6.17
N TYR A 407 4.85 16.98 -5.09
CA TYR A 407 6.10 17.55 -4.60
C TYR A 407 6.08 17.63 -3.08
N LEU A 408 7.27 17.69 -2.50
CA LEU A 408 7.52 17.67 -1.07
C LEU A 408 8.27 18.94 -0.67
N GLU A 409 7.84 19.57 0.42
CA GLU A 409 8.61 20.59 1.12
C GLU A 409 8.97 20.10 2.52
N ILE A 410 10.21 20.34 2.94
CA ILE A 410 10.69 20.11 4.31
C ILE A 410 11.25 21.42 4.83
N ASN A 411 10.79 21.87 6.00
CA ASN A 411 11.17 23.17 6.57
C ASN A 411 10.98 24.34 5.57
N ASP A 412 9.89 24.30 4.81
CA ASP A 412 9.56 25.26 3.73
C ASP A 412 10.52 25.27 2.53
N GLN A 413 11.44 24.31 2.44
CA GLN A 413 12.33 24.11 1.30
C GLN A 413 11.82 22.97 0.41
N ARG A 414 11.70 23.23 -0.90
CA ARG A 414 11.28 22.22 -1.87
C ARG A 414 12.38 21.18 -2.08
N ILE A 415 12.02 19.91 -1.95
CA ILE A 415 12.94 18.80 -2.17
C ILE A 415 13.00 18.47 -3.66
N ASN A 416 14.21 18.38 -4.21
CA ASN A 416 14.44 17.89 -5.56
C ASN A 416 14.14 16.38 -5.61
N ILE A 417 13.43 15.97 -6.66
CA ILE A 417 13.01 14.60 -6.91
C ILE A 417 14.17 13.59 -6.89
N ASP A 418 15.34 13.97 -7.40
CA ASP A 418 16.53 13.11 -7.45
C ASP A 418 17.06 12.76 -6.05
N ARG A 419 16.76 13.59 -5.04
CA ARG A 419 17.18 13.39 -3.66
C ARG A 419 16.10 12.74 -2.80
N LEU A 420 14.89 12.60 -3.32
CA LEU A 420 13.71 12.19 -2.54
C LEU A 420 13.89 10.82 -1.89
N ALA A 421 14.28 9.81 -2.67
CA ALA A 421 14.44 8.45 -2.16
C ALA A 421 15.56 8.36 -1.12
N THR A 422 16.69 9.02 -1.36
CA THR A 422 17.81 9.08 -0.40
C THR A 422 17.41 9.76 0.90
N LEU A 423 16.71 10.90 0.80
CA LEU A 423 16.20 11.64 1.97
C LEU A 423 15.21 10.79 2.78
N TYR A 424 14.29 10.11 2.09
CA TYR A 424 13.37 9.18 2.72
C TYR A 424 14.10 8.01 3.41
N ASN A 425 15.16 7.46 2.80
CA ASN A 425 15.97 6.41 3.43
C ASN A 425 16.61 6.91 4.73
N ILE A 426 17.16 8.13 4.72
CA ILE A 426 17.71 8.77 5.93
C ILE A 426 16.63 8.87 7.00
N PHE A 427 15.44 9.35 6.65
CA PHE A 427 14.34 9.50 7.62
C PHE A 427 13.98 8.16 8.26
N ARG A 428 13.75 7.13 7.44
CA ARG A 428 13.42 5.79 7.92
C ARG A 428 14.55 5.17 8.73
N LYS A 429 15.81 5.43 8.38
CA LYS A 429 16.96 5.00 9.16
C LYS A 429 17.05 5.67 10.51
N ARG A 430 16.75 6.97 10.62
CA ARG A 430 16.67 7.64 11.92
C ARG A 430 15.58 7.02 12.80
N GLU A 431 14.45 6.58 12.26
CA GLU A 431 13.50 5.78 13.04
C GLU A 431 14.07 4.41 13.44
N TYR A 432 14.77 3.72 12.52
CA TYR A 432 15.28 2.38 12.75
C TYR A 432 16.45 2.33 13.74
N PHE A 433 17.35 3.32 13.67
CA PHE A 433 18.56 3.44 14.46
C PHE A 433 18.95 4.92 14.59
N TRP A 434 18.51 5.55 15.69
CA TRP A 434 18.95 6.89 16.08
C TRP A 434 19.64 6.84 17.42
N ASN A 435 20.88 7.29 17.44
CA ASN A 435 21.75 7.30 18.61
C ASN A 435 22.46 8.66 18.82
N TRP A 436 22.13 9.69 18.02
CA TRP A 436 22.78 10.99 18.07
C TRP A 436 22.85 11.58 19.49
N TYR A 437 21.75 11.53 20.25
CA TYR A 437 21.73 12.01 21.64
C TYR A 437 22.73 11.26 22.53
N PHE A 438 22.77 9.93 22.39
CA PHE A 438 23.68 9.09 23.16
C PHE A 438 25.15 9.35 22.78
N GLU A 439 25.46 9.42 21.49
CA GLU A 439 26.83 9.71 20.98
C GLU A 439 27.33 11.08 21.42
N ASN A 440 26.42 12.04 21.57
CA ASN A 440 26.74 13.40 22.00
C ASN A 440 26.59 13.62 23.52
N PHE A 441 26.38 12.54 24.29
CA PHE A 441 26.19 12.55 25.75
C PHE A 441 25.11 13.54 26.21
N THR A 442 24.00 13.62 25.49
CA THR A 442 22.89 14.51 25.82
C THR A 442 21.53 13.81 25.70
N THR A 443 20.45 14.50 26.04
CA THR A 443 19.09 13.98 25.90
C THR A 443 18.20 14.98 25.16
N HIS A 444 17.08 14.49 24.65
CA HIS A 444 16.06 15.34 24.04
C HIS A 444 15.58 16.42 25.01
N GLN A 445 15.38 16.06 26.28
CA GLN A 445 14.96 17.01 27.32
C GLN A 445 16.04 18.03 27.64
N GLU A 446 17.31 17.61 27.75
CA GLU A 446 18.42 18.54 27.98
C GLU A 446 18.55 19.59 26.86
N MET A 447 18.34 19.17 25.59
CA MET A 447 18.34 20.10 24.46
C MET A 447 17.17 21.09 24.54
N ILE A 448 15.96 20.63 24.90
CA ILE A 448 14.80 21.49 25.11
C ILE A 448 15.06 22.48 26.25
N ASP A 449 15.54 22.00 27.39
CA ASP A 449 15.86 22.83 28.56
C ASP A 449 16.92 23.86 28.21
N PHE A 450 17.93 23.48 27.43
CA PHE A 450 18.96 24.38 26.92
C PHE A 450 18.37 25.48 26.02
N LEU A 451 17.52 25.13 25.05
CA LEU A 451 16.92 26.11 24.13
C LEU A 451 15.99 27.10 24.84
N ASN A 452 15.35 26.68 25.94
CA ASN A 452 14.52 27.54 26.79
C ASN A 452 15.32 28.55 27.63
N LYS A 453 16.64 28.37 27.81
CA LYS A 453 17.49 29.33 28.53
C LYS A 453 17.60 30.66 27.79
N SER A 454 18.01 31.72 28.49
CA SER A 454 18.32 33.01 27.87
C SER A 454 19.54 32.91 26.91
N LYS A 455 19.68 33.85 25.97
CA LYS A 455 20.81 33.87 25.03
C LYS A 455 22.17 33.84 25.75
N ASP A 456 22.32 34.64 26.81
CA ASP A 456 23.56 34.73 27.59
C ASP A 456 23.89 33.43 28.34
N GLU A 457 22.87 32.70 28.79
CA GLU A 457 23.04 31.38 29.42
C GLU A 457 23.38 30.30 28.39
N ARG A 458 22.80 30.36 27.19
CA ARG A 458 23.13 29.42 26.11
C ARG A 458 24.57 29.54 25.65
N ILE A 459 25.13 30.75 25.59
CA ILE A 459 26.52 30.98 25.17
C ILE A 459 27.52 30.36 26.16
N LYS A 460 27.16 30.25 27.44
CA LYS A 460 28.03 29.64 28.48
C LYS A 460 28.15 28.13 28.35
N ASP A 461 27.15 27.44 27.80
CA ASP A 461 27.18 26.00 27.56
C ASP A 461 27.69 25.71 26.14
N PHE A 462 29.02 25.78 25.98
CA PHE A 462 29.70 25.65 24.68
C PHE A 462 29.28 24.39 23.92
N ARG A 463 29.08 23.27 24.63
CA ARG A 463 28.76 21.98 24.01
C ARG A 463 27.36 21.99 23.39
N LEU A 464 26.33 22.29 24.18
CA LEU A 464 24.95 22.28 23.67
C LEU A 464 24.72 23.43 22.68
N ASN A 465 25.42 24.55 22.84
CA ASN A 465 25.40 25.64 21.87
C ASN A 465 25.94 25.20 20.50
N THR A 466 27.11 24.55 20.48
CA THR A 466 27.70 24.03 19.23
C THR A 466 26.74 23.06 18.54
N TYR A 467 26.18 22.10 19.26
CA TYR A 467 25.23 21.14 18.70
C TYR A 467 23.95 21.80 18.18
N ALA A 468 23.44 22.82 18.87
CA ALA A 468 22.25 23.54 18.45
C ALA A 468 22.49 24.32 17.14
N HIS A 469 23.69 24.83 16.89
CA HIS A 469 24.05 25.42 15.59
C HIS A 469 24.25 24.36 14.51
N GLU A 470 24.92 23.24 14.81
CA GLU A 470 25.11 22.13 13.86
C GLU A 470 23.78 21.51 13.39
N LEU A 471 22.77 21.50 14.26
CA LEU A 471 21.43 21.03 13.97
C LEU A 471 20.49 22.12 13.43
N GLU A 472 21.00 23.32 13.16
CA GLU A 472 20.23 24.48 12.68
C GLU A 472 19.05 24.85 13.59
N LEU A 473 19.15 24.58 14.90
CA LEU A 473 18.19 25.00 15.92
C LEU A 473 18.43 26.44 16.36
N LEU A 474 19.68 26.89 16.23
CA LEU A 474 20.10 28.28 16.41
C LEU A 474 20.74 28.80 15.13
N GLU A 475 20.50 30.08 14.83
CA GLU A 475 21.23 30.86 13.83
C GLU A 475 21.58 32.21 14.47
N ASN A 476 22.86 32.59 14.50
CA ASN A 476 23.33 33.79 15.21
C ASN A 476 22.87 33.86 16.70
N ASP A 477 22.80 32.69 17.36
CA ASP A 477 22.33 32.44 18.74
C ASP A 477 20.85 32.75 19.00
N ILE A 478 20.07 32.91 17.92
CA ILE A 478 18.62 33.10 17.96
C ILE A 478 17.94 31.80 17.54
N LEU A 479 16.81 31.48 18.17
CA LEU A 479 16.02 30.29 17.84
C LEU A 479 15.51 30.38 16.39
N THR A 480 15.88 29.39 15.59
CA THR A 480 15.28 29.17 14.26
C THR A 480 13.86 28.63 14.42
N ASN A 481 13.12 28.49 13.31
CA ASN A 481 11.81 27.82 13.34
C ASN A 481 11.92 26.37 13.85
N SER A 482 13.02 25.68 13.53
CA SER A 482 13.30 24.33 14.04
C SER A 482 13.47 24.33 15.55
N GLY A 483 14.27 25.27 16.08
CA GLY A 483 14.46 25.46 17.52
C GLY A 483 13.18 25.84 18.25
N GLN A 484 12.39 26.75 17.68
CA GLN A 484 11.09 27.16 18.25
C GLN A 484 10.09 26.01 18.29
N ALA A 485 10.00 25.22 17.21
CA ALA A 485 9.11 24.07 17.17
C ALA A 485 9.49 23.00 18.19
N LEU A 486 10.78 22.80 18.44
CA LEU A 486 11.28 21.83 19.41
C LEU A 486 10.86 22.16 20.85
N ILE A 487 10.75 23.46 21.20
CA ILE A 487 10.35 23.91 22.54
C ILE A 487 8.86 24.25 22.68
N SER A 488 8.15 24.43 21.55
CA SER A 488 6.70 24.69 21.53
C SER A 488 5.92 23.55 22.12
#